data_AF-A0A967H5B0-F1
#
_entry.id   AF-A0A967H5B0-F1
#
_cell.length_a   1.000
_cell.length_b   1.000
_cell.length_c   1.000
_cell.angle_alpha   90.00
_cell.angle_beta   90.00
_cell.angle_gamma   90.00
#
_symmetry.space_group_name_H-M   'P 1'
#
loop_
_entity.id
_entity.type
_entity.pdbx_description
1 polymer ?
#
loop_
_entity_poly.entity_id
_entity_poly.type
_entity_poly.pdbx_seq_one_letter_code
_entity_poly.pdbx_strand_id
1 'polypeptide(L)'
;SLFDARSQRVRPHLDDKVIAAWNGMAMSAFARAGKALDDEAYVARASDVANFILQHMCEGHARLFRCSRQDSAAIKAFSEDYAFVIRGLLDLYACDFDIKWLKSSILLADSLREFF
;
A
#
# COMPACT_ATOMS: atom_id res chain seq x y z
N SER A 1 -2.08 -39.46 7.98
CA SER A 1 -2.91 -38.80 6.95
C SER A 1 -2.01 -38.09 5.93
N LEU A 2 -2.53 -37.62 4.79
CA LEU A 2 -1.76 -36.81 3.83
C LEU A 2 -1.24 -35.49 4.46
N PHE A 3 -1.96 -34.95 5.45
CA PHE A 3 -1.55 -33.77 6.20
C PHE A 3 -0.30 -34.05 7.05
N ASP A 4 -0.23 -35.20 7.73
CA ASP A 4 0.92 -35.61 8.55
C ASP A 4 2.19 -35.85 7.72
N ALA A 5 2.04 -36.36 6.49
CA ALA A 5 3.15 -36.49 5.55
C ALA A 5 3.63 -35.15 4.98
N ARG A 6 2.75 -34.14 4.90
CA ARG A 6 3.09 -32.79 4.41
C ARG A 6 3.71 -31.91 5.50
N SER A 7 3.34 -32.10 6.76
CA SER A 7 3.86 -31.34 7.90
C SER A 7 5.34 -31.63 8.21
N GLN A 8 5.90 -32.75 7.72
CA GLN A 8 7.33 -33.05 7.85
C GLN A 8 8.24 -32.36 6.82
N ARG A 9 7.67 -31.67 5.83
CA ARG A 9 8.49 -30.91 4.86
C ARG A 9 8.90 -29.57 5.46
N VAL A 10 10.14 -29.16 5.24
CA VAL A 10 10.57 -27.78 5.50
C VAL A 10 9.65 -26.86 4.71
N ARG A 11 8.93 -25.96 5.40
CA ARG A 11 8.00 -25.04 4.75
C ARG A 11 8.82 -24.15 3.80
N PRO A 12 8.37 -23.94 2.54
CA PRO A 12 8.98 -22.93 1.68
C PRO A 12 9.04 -21.59 2.44
N HIS A 13 10.11 -20.82 2.23
CA HIS A 13 10.15 -19.45 2.75
C HIS A 13 8.90 -18.70 2.25
N LEU A 14 8.15 -18.11 3.18
CA LEU A 14 7.04 -17.23 2.83
C LEU A 14 7.64 -15.91 2.32
N ASP A 15 7.27 -15.50 1.11
CA ASP A 15 7.66 -14.18 0.62
C ASP A 15 6.74 -13.13 1.26
N ASP A 16 7.13 -12.67 2.44
CA ASP A 16 6.37 -11.70 3.26
C ASP A 16 6.49 -10.25 2.75
N LYS A 17 6.92 -10.05 1.50
CA LYS A 17 7.16 -8.71 0.95
C LYS A 17 5.84 -7.99 0.67
N VAL A 18 5.65 -6.87 1.36
CA VAL A 18 4.59 -5.91 1.06
C VAL A 18 5.10 -4.93 0.01
N ILE A 19 4.58 -4.98 -1.23
CA ILE A 19 5.01 -4.14 -2.36
C ILE A 19 4.12 -2.90 -2.50
N ALA A 20 4.73 -1.71 -2.58
CA ALA A 20 4.03 -0.43 -2.61
C ALA A 20 3.03 -0.33 -3.77
N ALA A 21 3.46 -0.60 -5.01
CA ALA A 21 2.57 -0.59 -6.18
C ALA A 21 1.32 -1.46 -6.00
N TRP A 22 1.50 -2.71 -5.53
CA TRP A 22 0.39 -3.66 -5.38
C TRP A 22 -0.57 -3.25 -4.27
N ASN A 23 -0.04 -2.73 -3.15
CA ASN A 23 -0.87 -2.22 -2.07
C ASN A 23 -1.58 -0.92 -2.47
N GLY A 24 -0.96 -0.07 -3.29
CA GLY A 24 -1.61 1.10 -3.90
C GLY A 24 -2.81 0.70 -4.78
N MET A 25 -2.65 -0.33 -5.60
CA MET A 25 -3.75 -0.88 -6.40
C MET A 25 -4.86 -1.50 -5.53
N ALA A 26 -4.49 -2.28 -4.51
CA ALA A 26 -5.46 -2.89 -3.59
C ALA A 26 -6.25 -1.82 -2.81
N MET A 27 -5.58 -0.79 -2.31
CA MET A 27 -6.18 0.38 -1.66
C MET A 27 -7.20 1.07 -2.57
N SER A 28 -6.83 1.35 -3.83
CA SER A 28 -7.75 1.92 -4.83
C SER A 28 -8.97 1.01 -5.06
N ALA A 29 -8.75 -0.30 -5.20
CA ALA A 29 -9.83 -1.26 -5.40
C ALA A 29 -10.79 -1.30 -4.21
N PHE A 30 -10.28 -1.34 -2.98
CA PHE A 30 -11.08 -1.32 -1.76
C PHE A 30 -11.87 -0.01 -1.62
N ALA A 31 -11.25 1.15 -1.82
CA ALA A 31 -11.94 2.43 -1.75
C ALA A 31 -13.11 2.48 -2.75
N ARG A 32 -12.84 2.12 -4.01
CA ARG A 32 -13.86 2.10 -5.06
C ARG A 32 -14.95 1.07 -4.81
N ALA A 33 -14.60 -0.12 -4.30
CA ALA A 33 -15.57 -1.15 -3.95
C ALA A 33 -16.47 -0.69 -2.80
N GLY A 34 -15.92 -0.10 -1.74
CA GLY A 34 -16.68 0.44 -0.63
C GLY A 34 -17.69 1.49 -1.08
N LYS A 35 -17.28 2.40 -1.96
CA LYS A 35 -18.19 3.39 -2.56
C LYS A 35 -19.25 2.78 -3.47
N ALA A 36 -18.89 1.79 -4.28
CA ALA A 36 -19.80 1.18 -5.25
C ALA A 36 -20.83 0.23 -4.60
N LEU A 37 -20.45 -0.39 -3.48
CA LEU A 37 -21.24 -1.38 -2.75
C LEU A 37 -21.90 -0.83 -1.48
N ASP A 38 -21.63 0.43 -1.14
CA ASP A 38 -22.06 1.08 0.10
C ASP A 38 -21.62 0.29 1.37
N ASP A 39 -20.37 -0.17 1.35
CA ASP A 39 -19.78 -0.99 2.42
C ASP A 39 -18.55 -0.30 3.02
N GLU A 40 -18.74 0.27 4.21
CA GLU A 40 -17.72 0.96 4.98
C GLU A 40 -16.54 0.05 5.38
N ALA A 41 -16.73 -1.27 5.45
CA ALA A 41 -15.65 -2.19 5.78
C ALA A 41 -14.55 -2.17 4.71
N TYR A 42 -14.91 -1.98 3.43
CA TYR A 42 -13.91 -1.83 2.37
C TYR A 42 -13.19 -0.48 2.45
N VAL A 43 -13.87 0.60 2.80
CA VAL A 43 -13.24 1.91 3.01
C VAL A 43 -12.27 1.87 4.19
N ALA A 44 -12.65 1.18 5.27
CA ALA A 44 -11.78 0.92 6.42
C ALA A 44 -10.52 0.13 6.01
N ARG A 45 -10.66 -0.93 5.19
CA ARG A 45 -9.50 -1.68 4.67
C ARG A 45 -8.60 -0.84 3.80
N ALA A 46 -9.15 0.03 2.95
CA ALA A 46 -8.34 0.96 2.16
C ALA A 46 -7.56 1.93 3.07
N SER A 47 -8.19 2.40 4.16
CA SER A 47 -7.55 3.26 5.16
C SER A 47 -6.43 2.54 5.93
N ASP A 48 -6.63 1.27 6.29
CA ASP A 48 -5.60 0.45 6.93
C ASP A 48 -4.35 0.33 6.02
N VAL A 49 -4.57 0.06 4.73
CA VAL A 49 -3.49 -0.03 3.74
C VAL A 49 -2.78 1.32 3.57
N ALA A 50 -3.54 2.42 3.46
CA ALA A 50 -2.98 3.77 3.35
C ALA A 50 -2.08 4.10 4.55
N ASN A 51 -2.56 3.86 5.76
CA ASN A 51 -1.81 4.10 6.99
C ASN A 51 -0.54 3.26 7.04
N PHE A 52 -0.63 1.96 6.70
CA PHE A 52 0.54 1.08 6.68
C PHE A 52 1.63 1.61 5.73
N ILE A 53 1.26 2.00 4.51
CA ILE A 53 2.21 2.55 3.53
C ILE A 53 2.85 3.83 4.06
N LEU A 54 2.05 4.77 4.56
CA LEU A 54 2.54 6.07 5.02
C LEU A 54 3.40 5.97 6.29
N GLN A 55 3.16 4.97 7.15
CA GLN A 55 3.90 4.78 8.41
C GLN A 55 5.16 3.93 8.24
N HIS A 56 5.12 2.91 7.38
CA HIS A 56 6.17 1.88 7.32
C HIS A 56 6.92 1.84 5.99
N MET A 57 6.38 2.47 4.95
CA MET A 57 6.97 2.45 3.60
C MET A 57 7.31 3.84 3.09
N CYS A 58 7.12 4.87 3.92
CA CYS A 58 7.38 6.25 3.55
C CYS A 58 8.25 6.94 4.61
N GLU A 59 9.44 7.38 4.21
CA GLU A 59 10.34 8.18 5.04
C GLU A 59 9.98 9.67 4.90
N GLY A 60 9.82 10.34 6.05
CA GLY A 60 9.52 11.78 6.11
C GLY A 60 8.23 12.19 5.39
N HIS A 61 7.31 11.26 5.13
CA HIS A 61 6.09 11.46 4.33
C HIS A 61 6.32 11.89 2.87
N ALA A 62 7.52 11.69 2.33
CA ALA A 62 7.88 12.09 0.98
C ALA A 62 8.61 10.97 0.21
N ARG A 63 9.49 10.22 0.87
CA ARG A 63 10.31 9.21 0.19
C ARG A 63 9.72 7.82 0.36
N LEU A 64 9.17 7.27 -0.73
CA LEU A 64 8.56 5.94 -0.74
C LEU A 64 9.62 4.84 -0.95
N PHE A 65 9.43 3.71 -0.29
CA PHE A 65 10.17 2.47 -0.51
C PHE A 65 9.30 1.46 -1.26
N ARG A 66 9.92 0.68 -2.13
CA ARG A 66 9.23 -0.34 -2.94
C ARG A 66 8.64 -1.43 -2.07
N CYS A 67 9.34 -1.85 -1.02
CA CYS A 67 8.87 -2.93 -0.17
C CYS A 67 9.20 -2.72 1.30
N SER A 68 8.29 -3.14 2.18
CA SER A 68 8.56 -3.31 3.61
C SER A 68 9.02 -4.74 3.88
N ARG A 69 10.17 -4.90 4.54
CA ARG A 69 10.67 -6.18 5.04
C ARG A 69 11.52 -5.92 6.30
N GLN A 70 11.36 -6.75 7.33
CA GLN A 70 11.98 -6.52 8.65
C GLN A 70 13.51 -6.37 8.65
N ASP A 71 14.23 -6.94 7.67
CA ASP A 71 15.71 -7.03 7.71
C ASP A 71 16.38 -6.85 6.33
N SER A 72 15.88 -5.98 5.45
CA SER A 72 16.47 -5.84 4.10
C SER A 72 16.63 -4.38 3.69
N ALA A 73 17.75 -4.06 3.04
CA ALA A 73 18.06 -2.72 2.54
C ALA A 73 16.84 -2.12 1.82
N ALA A 74 16.41 -0.95 2.28
CA ALA A 74 15.19 -0.31 1.81
C ALA A 74 15.36 0.10 0.33
N ILE A 75 14.75 -0.66 -0.58
CA ILE A 75 14.78 -0.37 -2.01
C ILE A 75 13.90 0.87 -2.24
N LYS A 76 14.49 1.94 -2.79
CA LYS A 76 13.76 3.15 -3.16
C LYS A 76 12.66 2.79 -4.17
N ALA A 77 11.48 3.39 -4.00
CA ALA A 77 10.34 3.20 -4.89
C ALA A 77 10.65 3.65 -6.33
N PHE A 78 10.03 2.99 -7.30
CA PHE A 78 10.02 3.41 -8.70
C PHE A 78 8.82 4.33 -8.98
N SER A 79 8.81 4.99 -10.14
CA SER A 79 7.70 5.87 -10.54
C SER A 79 6.33 5.17 -10.50
N GLU A 80 6.27 3.88 -10.83
CA GLU A 80 5.05 3.06 -10.74
C GLU A 80 4.51 2.95 -9.30
N ASP A 81 5.40 2.77 -8.31
CA ASP A 81 5.03 2.62 -6.91
C ASP A 81 4.38 3.92 -6.41
N TYR A 82 4.97 5.06 -6.73
CA TYR A 82 4.40 6.38 -6.45
C TYR A 82 3.03 6.55 -7.14
N ALA A 83 2.94 6.27 -8.45
CA ALA A 83 1.72 6.48 -9.22
C ALA A 83 0.53 5.69 -8.64
N PHE A 84 0.72 4.43 -8.27
CA PHE A 84 -0.35 3.60 -7.71
C PHE A 84 -0.72 4.00 -6.28
N VAL A 85 0.24 4.37 -5.43
CA VAL A 85 -0.06 4.87 -4.08
C VAL A 85 -0.80 6.20 -4.13
N ILE A 86 -0.35 7.15 -4.96
CA ILE A 86 -1.03 8.44 -5.17
C ILE A 86 -2.48 8.19 -5.62
N ARG A 87 -2.69 7.28 -6.59
CA ARG A 87 -4.03 6.96 -7.07
C ARG A 87 -4.93 6.41 -5.97
N GLY A 88 -4.44 5.46 -5.18
CA GLY A 88 -5.23 4.90 -4.08
C GLY A 88 -5.58 5.94 -3.02
N LEU A 89 -4.69 6.90 -2.71
CA LEU A 89 -4.95 7.97 -1.75
C LEU A 89 -6.03 8.94 -2.26
N LEU A 90 -6.01 9.26 -3.56
CA LEU A 90 -7.06 10.09 -4.18
C LEU A 90 -8.41 9.38 -4.22
N ASP A 91 -8.42 8.08 -4.53
CA ASP A 91 -9.65 7.29 -4.51
C ASP A 91 -10.22 7.17 -3.09
N LEU A 92 -9.36 7.03 -2.07
CA LEU A 92 -9.76 7.01 -0.66
C LEU A 92 -10.34 8.36 -0.21
N TYR A 93 -9.67 9.47 -0.55
CA TYR A 93 -10.19 10.83 -0.32
C TYR A 93 -11.57 11.04 -0.95
N ALA A 94 -11.82 10.49 -2.14
CA ALA A 94 -13.12 10.58 -2.80
C ALA A 94 -14.22 9.73 -2.15
N CYS A 95 -13.88 8.92 -1.13
CA CYS A 95 -14.81 8.10 -0.35
C CYS A 95 -15.11 8.73 1.01
N ASP A 96 -14.10 9.15 1.77
CA ASP A 96 -14.25 9.62 3.16
C ASP A 96 -14.00 11.12 3.37
N PHE A 97 -13.47 11.82 2.36
CA PHE A 97 -13.06 13.22 2.40
C PHE A 97 -12.06 13.58 3.51
N ASP A 98 -11.33 12.62 4.07
CA ASP A 98 -10.27 12.91 5.02
C ASP A 98 -9.10 13.59 4.30
N ILE A 99 -8.90 14.87 4.62
CA ILE A 99 -7.92 15.74 3.97
C ILE A 99 -6.48 15.22 4.09
N LYS A 100 -6.19 14.35 5.07
CA LYS A 100 -4.85 13.77 5.22
C LYS A 100 -4.44 12.96 3.98
N TRP A 101 -5.37 12.26 3.33
CA TRP A 101 -5.10 11.48 2.13
C TRP A 101 -4.72 12.38 0.96
N LEU A 102 -5.47 13.47 0.77
CA LEU A 102 -5.15 14.47 -0.25
C LEU A 102 -3.78 15.09 -0.01
N LYS A 103 -3.48 15.50 1.23
CA LYS A 103 -2.16 16.06 1.58
C LYS A 103 -1.02 15.09 1.30
N SER A 104 -1.15 13.83 1.72
CA SER A 104 -0.15 12.79 1.43
C SER A 104 0.01 12.54 -0.07
N SER A 105 -1.08 12.55 -0.85
CA SER A 105 -1.02 12.37 -2.30
C SER A 105 -0.22 13.49 -2.99
N ILE A 106 -0.34 14.73 -2.51
CA ILE A 106 0.39 15.89 -3.04
C ILE A 106 1.89 15.76 -2.73
N LEU A 107 2.25 15.43 -1.47
CA LEU A 107 3.65 15.25 -1.09
C LEU A 107 4.34 14.14 -1.89
N LEU A 108 3.64 13.03 -2.12
CA LEU A 108 4.14 11.93 -2.94
C LEU A 108 4.22 12.30 -4.43
N ALA A 109 3.29 13.14 -4.93
CA ALA A 109 3.33 13.63 -6.31
C ALA A 109 4.50 14.59 -6.54
N ASP A 110 4.81 15.45 -5.58
CA ASP A 110 5.99 16.32 -5.64
C ASP A 110 7.29 15.49 -5.60
N SER A 111 7.33 14.46 -4.75
CA SER A 111 8.45 13.51 -4.71
C SER A 111 8.61 12.73 -6.01
N LEU A 112 7.51 12.30 -6.63
CA LEU A 112 7.54 11.65 -7.94
C LEU A 112 8.20 12.55 -8.99
N ARG A 113 7.84 13.84 -9.05
CA ARG A 113 8.43 14.82 -9.97
C ARG A 113 9.89 15.13 -9.68
N GLU A 114 10.31 15.07 -8.43
CA GLU A 114 11.70 15.31 -8.03
C GLU A 114 12.62 14.16 -8.47
N PHE A 115 12.12 12.92 -8.39
CA PHE A 115 12.95 11.73 -8.59
C PHE A 115 12.88 11.11 -9.99
N PHE A 116 11.88 11.46 -10.81
CA PHE A 116 11.60 10.87 -12.13
C PHE A 116 11.11 11.92 -13.12
#